data_AF-A0A220VCV1-F1
#
_entry.id   AF-A0A220VCV1-F1
#
_cell.length_a   1.000
_cell.length_b   1.000
_cell.length_c   1.000
_cell.angle_alpha   90.00
_cell.angle_beta   90.00
_cell.angle_gamma   90.00
#
_symmetry.space_group_name_H-M   'P 1'
#
loop_
_entity.id
_entity.type
_entity.pdbx_description
1 polymer ?
#
loop_
_entity_poly.entity_id
_entity_poly.type
_entity_poly.pdbx_seq_one_letter_code
_entity_poly.pdbx_strand_id
1 'polypeptide(L)'
;MIKKIVSVTILILITFVIYYEKNIKITYVDNVITSQKYKIHLNKYLEHKINFLDHDNIINISVWNIYKQQKPNWKMELDRLMAKSELILLQEAKLTNNFNEYLQSKNLSITMARAFEFNKKIAGVMTLSKKNASKEDVFLSREPWIHLPKSALISCFPLSNGTTIVVINIHAINFTLGTHLFEQQLNNIFSVVKSHQGPMIFAGDFNTWSTIRQKVVNKFLHELKLKSLDLNIDRRKKVFGQYLDHIYYRDLEPIQSTSEKSNASDHNPIYAKFKLLK
;
A
#
# COMPACT_ATOMS: atom_id res chain seq x y z
N MET A 1 -9.67 -36.12 -13.44
CA MET A 1 -9.15 -35.22 -14.51
C MET A 1 -8.74 -33.84 -13.97
N ILE A 2 -9.54 -33.20 -13.12
CA ILE A 2 -9.27 -31.87 -12.53
C ILE A 2 -7.97 -31.78 -11.70
N LYS A 3 -7.65 -32.81 -10.89
CA LYS A 3 -6.39 -32.84 -10.10
C LYS A 3 -5.11 -32.82 -10.97
N LYS A 4 -5.12 -33.46 -12.13
CA LYS A 4 -3.96 -33.48 -13.04
C LYS A 4 -3.72 -32.11 -13.71
N ILE A 5 -4.79 -31.38 -14.03
CA ILE A 5 -4.71 -30.05 -14.64
C ILE A 5 -4.16 -29.03 -13.63
N VAL A 6 -4.62 -29.07 -12.38
CA VAL A 6 -4.09 -28.21 -11.30
C VAL A 6 -2.60 -28.45 -11.04
N SER A 7 -2.16 -29.72 -11.03
CA SER A 7 -0.73 -30.05 -10.87
C SER A 7 0.13 -29.57 -12.02
N VAL A 8 -0.36 -29.61 -13.27
CA VAL A 8 0.36 -29.12 -14.44
C VAL A 8 0.47 -27.59 -14.43
N THR A 9 -0.60 -26.87 -14.04
CA THR A 9 -0.55 -25.40 -13.92
C THR A 9 0.40 -24.95 -12.82
N ILE A 10 0.43 -25.63 -11.68
CA ILE A 10 1.39 -25.37 -10.60
C ILE A 10 2.83 -25.65 -11.07
N LEU A 11 3.06 -26.75 -11.79
CA LEU A 11 4.39 -27.09 -12.31
C LEU A 11 4.87 -26.09 -13.36
N ILE A 12 3.99 -25.59 -14.22
CA ILE A 12 4.28 -24.51 -15.19
C ILE A 12 4.59 -23.21 -14.46
N LEU A 13 3.85 -22.86 -13.40
CA LEU A 13 4.13 -21.68 -12.59
C LEU A 13 5.51 -21.78 -11.92
N ILE A 14 5.84 -22.95 -11.36
CA ILE A 14 7.14 -23.22 -10.72
C ILE A 14 8.27 -23.16 -11.74
N THR A 15 8.13 -23.80 -12.90
CA THR A 15 9.16 -23.76 -13.96
C THR A 15 9.32 -22.38 -14.56
N PHE A 16 8.22 -21.62 -14.71
CA PHE A 16 8.28 -20.23 -15.15
C PHE A 16 8.99 -19.35 -14.12
N VAL A 17 8.75 -19.54 -12.82
CA VAL A 17 9.45 -18.87 -11.72
C VAL A 17 10.96 -19.19 -11.75
N ILE A 18 11.33 -20.47 -11.86
CA ILE A 18 12.75 -20.91 -11.94
C ILE A 18 13.45 -20.35 -13.19
N TYR A 19 12.78 -20.33 -14.34
CA TYR A 19 13.33 -19.74 -15.57
C TYR A 19 13.54 -18.22 -15.45
N TYR A 20 12.63 -17.53 -14.76
CA TYR A 20 12.74 -16.10 -14.48
C TYR A 20 13.91 -15.80 -13.54
N GLU A 21 14.15 -16.62 -12.51
CA GLU A 21 15.24 -16.44 -11.54
C GLU A 21 16.63 -16.42 -12.21
N LYS A 22 16.87 -17.30 -13.19
CA LYS A 22 18.21 -17.49 -13.76
C LYS A 22 18.72 -16.31 -14.59
N ASN A 23 17.83 -15.42 -15.03
CA ASN A 23 18.13 -14.37 -16.01
C ASN A 23 18.20 -12.96 -15.43
N ILE A 24 18.09 -12.79 -14.10
CA ILE A 24 18.05 -11.47 -13.47
C ILE A 24 19.26 -11.27 -12.54
N LYS A 25 20.16 -10.34 -12.91
CA LYS A 25 21.16 -9.78 -12.00
C LYS A 25 20.52 -8.63 -11.20
N ILE A 26 20.12 -8.87 -9.95
CA ILE A 26 19.68 -7.84 -9.00
C ILE A 26 20.77 -7.60 -7.96
N THR A 27 21.11 -6.34 -7.72
CA THR A 27 21.98 -5.94 -6.60
C THR A 27 21.18 -5.92 -5.31
N TYR A 28 21.63 -6.70 -4.32
CA TYR A 28 20.92 -6.95 -3.06
C TYR A 28 21.18 -5.87 -2.02
N VAL A 29 20.19 -5.64 -1.15
CA VAL A 29 20.30 -4.73 -0.01
C VAL A 29 19.80 -5.50 1.21
N ASP A 30 20.71 -5.83 2.12
CA ASP A 30 20.40 -6.53 3.36
C ASP A 30 19.44 -5.71 4.22
N ASN A 31 18.35 -6.33 4.68
CA ASN A 31 17.44 -5.89 5.77
C ASN A 31 17.70 -4.45 6.30
N VAL A 32 17.26 -3.42 5.56
CA VAL A 32 17.43 -2.03 6.00
C VAL A 32 16.14 -1.48 6.60
N ILE A 33 16.23 -1.21 7.90
CA ILE A 33 15.53 -0.18 8.66
C ILE A 33 15.90 1.19 8.09
N THR A 34 14.92 1.95 7.60
CA THR A 34 15.03 3.37 7.17
C THR A 34 16.32 3.72 6.41
N SER A 35 16.28 3.71 5.08
CA SER A 35 17.27 4.48 4.32
C SER A 35 16.63 5.42 3.32
N GLN A 36 17.03 6.68 3.44
CA GLN A 36 16.75 7.77 2.51
C GLN A 36 16.94 7.34 1.03
N LYS A 37 17.86 6.41 0.77
CA LYS A 37 18.22 5.87 -0.55
C LYS A 37 17.06 5.16 -1.28
N TYR A 38 16.10 4.57 -0.57
CA TYR A 38 14.94 3.90 -1.18
C TYR A 38 13.68 4.77 -1.18
N LYS A 39 13.80 6.03 -0.76
CA LYS A 39 12.69 6.99 -0.79
C LYS A 39 12.85 7.90 -2.00
N ILE A 40 11.82 7.96 -2.84
CA ILE A 40 11.75 8.90 -3.95
C ILE A 40 10.70 9.94 -3.63
N HIS A 41 11.10 11.19 -3.69
CA HIS A 41 10.26 12.37 -3.52
C HIS A 41 10.03 13.01 -4.89
N LEU A 42 8.77 13.15 -5.30
CA LEU A 42 8.39 13.92 -6.48
C LEU A 42 7.56 15.14 -6.04
N ASN A 43 7.74 16.28 -6.72
CA ASN A 43 6.97 17.51 -6.52
C ASN A 43 6.95 18.05 -5.08
N LYS A 44 8.15 18.35 -4.55
CA LYS A 44 8.39 18.73 -3.15
C LYS A 44 7.79 20.09 -2.72
N TYR A 45 7.46 20.98 -3.65
CA TYR A 45 7.19 22.38 -3.34
C TYR A 45 5.71 22.72 -3.41
N LEU A 46 4.97 22.32 -2.38
CA LEU A 46 3.80 23.08 -1.95
C LEU A 46 4.30 24.12 -0.95
N GLU A 47 4.57 25.35 -1.40
CA GLU A 47 4.81 26.47 -0.49
C GLU A 47 3.56 26.65 0.38
N HIS A 48 3.57 26.32 1.67
CA HIS A 48 2.78 27.00 2.73
C HIS A 48 3.10 26.51 4.15
N LYS A 49 2.97 27.45 5.11
CA LYS A 49 3.52 27.47 6.49
C LYS A 49 2.98 26.44 7.48
N ILE A 50 1.74 25.94 7.32
CA ILE A 50 1.15 24.86 8.14
C ILE A 50 0.13 24.14 7.25
N ASN A 51 0.25 22.82 7.09
CA ASN A 51 -0.57 22.07 6.13
C ASN A 51 -1.10 20.79 6.77
N PHE A 52 -2.18 20.91 7.54
CA PHE A 52 -2.87 19.77 8.15
C PHE A 52 -3.46 18.86 7.07
N LEU A 53 -3.46 17.55 7.32
CA LEU A 53 -4.01 16.57 6.37
C LEU A 53 -5.52 16.72 6.20
N ASP A 54 -6.21 16.98 7.31
CA ASP A 54 -7.66 17.11 7.34
C ASP A 54 -8.14 18.49 6.88
N HIS A 55 -9.37 18.51 6.39
CA HIS A 55 -10.13 19.72 6.11
C HIS A 55 -11.45 19.63 6.87
N ASP A 56 -11.73 20.60 7.74
CA ASP A 56 -12.91 20.60 8.63
C ASP A 56 -13.06 19.30 9.44
N ASN A 57 -11.95 18.79 9.98
CA ASN A 57 -11.87 17.51 10.71
C ASN A 57 -12.20 16.28 9.86
N ILE A 58 -12.16 16.38 8.53
CA ILE A 58 -12.42 15.28 7.60
C ILE A 58 -11.14 14.89 6.86
N ILE A 59 -10.93 13.57 6.72
CA ILE A 59 -9.88 12.99 5.90
C ILE A 59 -10.53 11.99 4.94
N ASN A 60 -10.37 12.20 3.65
CA ASN A 60 -10.76 11.26 2.61
C ASN A 60 -9.51 10.57 2.06
N ILE A 61 -9.55 9.23 2.07
CA ILE A 61 -8.45 8.38 1.64
C ILE A 61 -8.92 7.40 0.57
N SER A 62 -8.07 7.18 -0.43
CA SER A 62 -8.22 6.09 -1.38
C SER A 62 -7.06 5.10 -1.29
N VAL A 63 -7.35 3.82 -1.45
CA VAL A 63 -6.36 2.73 -1.39
C VAL A 63 -6.53 1.86 -2.62
N TRP A 64 -5.47 1.66 -3.38
CA TRP A 64 -5.57 0.98 -4.66
C TRP A 64 -4.27 0.31 -5.11
N ASN A 65 -4.33 -1.01 -5.27
CA ASN A 65 -3.35 -1.71 -6.10
C ASN A 65 -3.60 -1.35 -7.57
N ILE A 66 -2.71 -0.55 -8.16
CA ILE A 66 -2.85 0.02 -9.52
C ILE A 66 -2.31 -0.92 -10.61
N TYR A 67 -1.96 -2.16 -10.26
CA TYR A 67 -1.56 -3.22 -11.20
C TYR A 67 -0.47 -2.77 -12.18
N LYS A 68 0.54 -2.06 -11.70
CA LYS A 68 1.67 -1.55 -12.50
C LYS A 68 1.22 -0.71 -13.71
N GLN A 69 0.05 -0.06 -13.60
CA GLN A 69 -0.56 0.74 -14.66
C GLN A 69 -0.82 -0.04 -15.97
N GLN A 70 -1.06 -1.35 -15.90
CA GLN A 70 -1.19 -2.20 -17.11
C GLN A 70 -2.52 -2.04 -17.87
N LYS A 71 -3.55 -1.43 -17.27
CA LYS A 71 -4.86 -1.21 -17.93
C LYS A 71 -4.96 0.20 -18.48
N PRO A 72 -5.48 0.41 -19.71
CA PRO A 72 -5.39 1.70 -20.41
C PRO A 72 -6.09 2.86 -19.68
N ASN A 73 -7.11 2.58 -18.88
CA ASN A 73 -7.90 3.58 -18.18
C ASN A 73 -7.43 3.90 -16.75
N TRP A 74 -6.20 3.50 -16.38
CA TRP A 74 -5.63 3.81 -15.06
C TRP A 74 -5.59 5.31 -14.75
N LYS A 75 -5.33 6.17 -15.76
CA LYS A 75 -5.27 7.64 -15.59
C LYS A 75 -6.61 8.20 -15.13
N MET A 76 -7.68 7.83 -15.84
CA MET A 76 -9.04 8.29 -15.55
C MET A 76 -9.50 7.89 -14.14
N GLU A 77 -9.22 6.64 -13.74
CA GLU A 77 -9.56 6.19 -12.39
C GLU A 77 -8.73 6.91 -11.33
N LEU A 78 -7.43 7.11 -11.57
CA LEU A 78 -6.58 7.84 -10.63
C LEU A 78 -6.99 9.32 -10.49
N ASP A 79 -7.35 9.99 -11.58
CA ASP A 79 -7.90 11.36 -11.56
C ASP A 79 -9.20 11.42 -10.73
N ARG A 80 -10.09 10.43 -10.87
CA ARG A 80 -11.31 10.31 -10.07
C ARG A 80 -11.01 10.15 -8.58
N LEU A 81 -10.01 9.35 -8.22
CA LEU A 81 -9.57 9.18 -6.83
C LEU A 81 -8.93 10.48 -6.28
N MET A 82 -8.10 11.17 -7.07
CA MET A 82 -7.46 12.45 -6.72
C MET A 82 -8.46 13.58 -6.47
N ALA A 83 -9.53 13.63 -7.25
CA ALA A 83 -10.57 14.65 -7.09
C ALA A 83 -11.22 14.59 -5.71
N LYS A 84 -11.45 13.39 -5.17
CA LYS A 84 -12.20 13.18 -3.92
C LYS A 84 -11.35 12.81 -2.70
N SER A 85 -10.04 12.67 -2.82
CA SER A 85 -9.17 12.23 -1.72
C SER A 85 -8.11 13.28 -1.37
N GLU A 86 -7.82 13.44 -0.09
CA GLU A 86 -6.62 14.15 0.38
C GLU A 86 -5.39 13.25 0.30
N LEU A 87 -5.60 11.93 0.45
CA LEU A 87 -4.55 10.93 0.48
C LEU A 87 -4.87 9.72 -0.41
N ILE A 88 -3.91 9.27 -1.21
CA ILE A 88 -4.03 8.06 -2.03
C ILE A 88 -2.85 7.14 -1.77
N LEU A 89 -3.15 5.90 -1.42
CA LEU A 89 -2.18 4.84 -1.15
C LEU A 89 -2.18 3.84 -2.31
N LEU A 90 -1.14 3.89 -3.14
CA LEU A 90 -0.99 3.00 -4.28
C LEU A 90 -0.05 1.83 -3.95
N GLN A 91 -0.46 0.63 -4.35
CA GLN A 91 0.37 -0.58 -4.38
C GLN A 91 0.66 -0.99 -5.83
N GLU A 92 1.77 -1.68 -6.05
CA GLU A 92 2.26 -2.01 -7.40
C GLU A 92 2.42 -0.80 -8.33
N ALA A 93 2.72 0.38 -7.79
CA ALA A 93 3.02 1.53 -8.62
C ALA A 93 4.37 1.32 -9.33
N LYS A 94 4.41 1.49 -10.66
CA LYS A 94 5.64 1.41 -11.45
C LYS A 94 5.96 2.79 -12.04
N LEU A 95 7.07 3.39 -11.61
CA LEU A 95 7.49 4.72 -12.05
C LEU A 95 8.09 4.67 -13.47
N THR A 96 7.20 4.57 -14.46
CA THR A 96 7.53 4.73 -15.89
C THR A 96 7.62 6.21 -16.25
N ASN A 97 8.29 6.57 -17.37
CA ASN A 97 8.37 7.96 -17.81
C ASN A 97 6.98 8.63 -17.95
N ASN A 98 6.04 7.96 -18.65
CA ASN A 98 4.66 8.44 -18.79
C ASN A 98 3.95 8.64 -17.44
N PHE A 99 4.18 7.73 -16.47
CA PHE A 99 3.58 7.89 -15.15
C PHE A 99 4.25 9.03 -14.37
N ASN A 100 5.58 9.15 -14.45
CA ASN A 100 6.32 10.24 -13.82
C ASN A 100 5.92 11.61 -14.37
N GLU A 101 5.83 11.77 -15.69
CA GLU A 101 5.35 13.00 -16.34
C GLU A 101 3.92 13.33 -15.92
N TYR A 102 3.03 12.33 -15.90
CA TYR A 102 1.67 12.50 -15.38
C TYR A 102 1.67 12.98 -13.93
N LEU A 103 2.48 12.37 -13.05
CA LEU A 103 2.57 12.75 -11.65
C LEU A 103 3.18 14.15 -11.47
N GLN A 104 4.19 14.50 -12.27
CA GLN A 104 4.81 15.83 -12.27
C GLN A 104 3.81 16.92 -12.64
N SER A 105 2.83 16.63 -13.49
CA SER A 105 1.73 17.56 -13.83
C SER A 105 0.73 17.81 -12.69
N LYS A 106 0.80 17.05 -11.59
CA LYS A 106 -0.14 17.15 -10.47
C LYS A 106 0.48 17.95 -9.33
N ASN A 107 -0.33 18.82 -8.72
CA ASN A 107 0.06 19.58 -7.54
C ASN A 107 -0.12 18.74 -6.26
N LEU A 108 0.68 17.69 -6.12
CA LEU A 108 0.65 16.73 -5.02
C LEU A 108 2.04 16.50 -4.46
N SER A 109 2.13 16.27 -3.16
CA SER A 109 3.29 15.66 -2.51
C SER A 109 3.28 14.17 -2.79
N ILE A 110 4.37 13.63 -3.34
CA ILE A 110 4.42 12.25 -3.80
C ILE A 110 5.66 11.57 -3.24
N THR A 111 5.44 10.51 -2.48
CA THR A 111 6.51 9.70 -1.90
C THR A 111 6.36 8.26 -2.31
N MET A 112 7.44 7.66 -2.78
CA MET A 112 7.49 6.25 -3.17
C MET A 112 8.54 5.49 -2.37
N ALA A 113 8.14 4.35 -1.83
CA ALA A 113 9.05 3.33 -1.33
C ALA A 113 9.51 2.47 -2.51
N ARG A 114 10.74 2.72 -2.97
CA ARG A 114 11.42 1.97 -4.04
C ARG A 114 11.67 0.55 -3.54
N ALA A 115 10.83 -0.40 -3.95
CA ALA A 115 11.02 -1.78 -3.59
C ALA A 115 12.11 -2.42 -4.44
N PHE A 116 12.01 -2.35 -5.77
CA PHE A 116 13.04 -2.88 -6.69
C PHE A 116 13.23 -2.04 -7.95
N GLU A 117 14.34 -2.30 -8.64
CA GLU A 117 14.61 -1.84 -10.00
C GLU A 117 14.74 -3.08 -10.92
N PHE A 118 13.88 -3.17 -11.93
CA PHE A 118 14.01 -4.17 -13.01
C PHE A 118 13.96 -3.45 -14.36
N ASN A 119 14.97 -3.68 -15.21
CA ASN A 119 15.17 -2.95 -16.47
C ASN A 119 15.05 -1.41 -16.31
N LYS A 120 15.72 -0.84 -15.29
CA LYS A 120 15.69 0.60 -14.97
C LYS A 120 14.33 1.17 -14.57
N LYS A 121 13.35 0.32 -14.21
CA LYS A 121 12.01 0.75 -13.79
C LYS A 121 11.77 0.41 -12.32
N ILE A 122 11.43 1.44 -11.55
CA ILE A 122 11.22 1.37 -10.11
C ILE A 122 9.78 1.00 -9.82
N ALA A 123 9.54 0.02 -8.94
CA ALA A 123 8.20 -0.34 -8.49
C ALA A 123 8.12 -0.53 -6.97
N GLY A 124 6.93 -0.34 -6.41
CA GLY A 124 6.68 -0.43 -4.97
C GLY A 124 5.35 0.19 -4.56
N VAL A 125 5.26 0.64 -3.31
CA VAL A 125 4.14 1.43 -2.82
C VAL A 125 4.41 2.93 -2.95
N MET A 126 3.37 3.71 -3.21
CA MET A 126 3.44 5.16 -3.38
C MET A 126 2.30 5.83 -2.61
N THR A 127 2.62 6.88 -1.86
CA THR A 127 1.65 7.74 -1.18
C THR A 127 1.60 9.07 -1.93
N LEU A 128 0.40 9.45 -2.38
CA LEU A 128 0.13 10.74 -3.02
C LEU A 128 -0.74 11.54 -2.07
N SER A 129 -0.35 12.77 -1.77
CA SER A 129 -1.01 13.59 -0.78
C SER A 129 -1.14 15.03 -1.25
N LYS A 130 -2.26 15.67 -0.93
CA LYS A 130 -2.44 17.13 -1.10
C LYS A 130 -1.61 17.94 -0.10
N LYS A 131 -0.99 17.29 0.88
CA LYS A 131 -0.28 17.88 2.02
C LYS A 131 1.06 17.18 2.22
N ASN A 132 2.08 17.91 2.68
CA ASN A 132 3.38 17.31 2.97
C ASN A 132 3.33 16.51 4.28
N ALA A 133 3.91 15.32 4.28
CA ALA A 133 4.16 14.57 5.51
C ALA A 133 5.24 15.28 6.34
N SER A 134 5.09 15.27 7.68
CA SER A 134 6.11 15.78 8.61
C SER A 134 7.27 14.79 8.77
N LYS A 135 7.00 13.49 8.60
CA LYS A 135 8.00 12.42 8.65
C LYS A 135 7.59 11.27 7.73
N GLU A 136 8.57 10.60 7.14
CA GLU A 136 8.32 9.38 6.36
C GLU A 136 9.45 8.37 6.44
N ASP A 137 9.07 7.11 6.63
CA ASP A 137 9.95 5.96 6.78
C ASP A 137 9.58 4.86 5.76
N VAL A 138 10.60 4.28 5.10
CA VAL A 138 10.43 3.22 4.09
C VAL A 138 10.89 1.88 4.66
N PHE A 139 10.09 0.84 4.44
CA PHE A 139 10.38 -0.54 4.82
C PHE A 139 10.33 -1.44 3.60
N LEU A 140 11.37 -2.26 3.44
CA LEU A 140 11.45 -3.26 2.38
C LEU A 140 11.45 -4.65 2.99
N SER A 141 10.81 -5.60 2.32
CA SER A 141 10.78 -7.00 2.73
C SER A 141 10.96 -7.89 1.51
N ARG A 142 11.75 -8.94 1.66
CA ARG A 142 12.06 -9.86 0.56
C ARG A 142 10.95 -10.91 0.42
N GLU A 143 10.45 -11.09 -0.80
CA GLU A 143 9.68 -12.30 -1.12
C GLU A 143 10.64 -13.46 -1.43
N PRO A 144 10.44 -14.64 -0.81
CA PRO A 144 11.10 -15.84 -1.27
C PRO A 144 10.57 -16.24 -2.66
N TRP A 145 11.40 -16.89 -3.47
CA TRP A 145 11.08 -17.47 -4.79
C TRP A 145 10.82 -16.50 -5.96
N ILE A 146 10.15 -15.37 -5.73
CA ILE A 146 9.87 -14.40 -6.81
C ILE A 146 10.83 -13.20 -6.72
N HIS A 147 11.51 -13.04 -5.58
CA HIS A 147 12.54 -12.02 -5.32
C HIS A 147 12.13 -10.58 -5.70
N LEU A 148 10.82 -10.32 -5.82
CA LEU A 148 10.26 -9.01 -5.93
C LEU A 148 10.05 -8.49 -4.51
N PRO A 149 10.83 -7.52 -4.04
CA PRO A 149 10.65 -6.95 -2.72
C PRO A 149 9.27 -6.30 -2.62
N LYS A 150 8.65 -6.58 -1.49
CA LYS A 150 7.44 -5.96 -1.01
C LYS A 150 7.82 -4.81 -0.13
N SER A 151 6.96 -3.79 -0.07
CA SER A 151 7.31 -2.57 0.64
C SER A 151 6.16 -2.04 1.45
N ALA A 152 6.52 -1.30 2.48
CA ALA A 152 5.63 -0.43 3.19
C ALA A 152 6.22 0.99 3.25
N LEU A 153 5.34 1.98 3.28
CA LEU A 153 5.67 3.38 3.45
C LEU A 153 4.85 3.90 4.62
N ILE A 154 5.54 4.41 5.64
CA ILE A 154 4.93 5.07 6.78
C ILE A 154 5.07 6.57 6.57
N SER A 155 3.96 7.30 6.67
CA SER A 155 3.92 8.75 6.54
C SER A 155 3.17 9.34 7.74
N CYS A 156 3.77 10.33 8.40
CA CYS A 156 3.16 11.08 9.50
C CYS A 156 2.65 12.41 8.98
N PHE A 157 1.41 12.77 9.32
CA PHE A 157 0.83 14.06 8.95
C PHE A 157 0.29 14.80 10.18
N PRO A 158 0.55 16.10 10.31
CA PRO A 158 -0.11 16.91 11.34
C PRO A 158 -1.61 17.03 11.03
N LEU A 159 -2.43 17.05 12.08
CA LEU A 159 -3.87 17.28 12.02
C LEU A 159 -4.24 18.61 12.67
N SER A 160 -5.38 19.17 12.26
CA SER A 160 -5.85 20.49 12.72
C SER A 160 -6.12 20.56 14.23
N ASN A 161 -6.41 19.42 14.86
CA ASN A 161 -6.60 19.29 16.31
C ASN A 161 -5.30 19.20 17.12
N GLY A 162 -4.14 19.40 16.48
CA GLY A 162 -2.81 19.34 17.11
C GLY A 162 -2.23 17.94 17.26
N THR A 163 -2.98 16.88 16.92
CA THR A 163 -2.45 15.51 16.91
C THR A 163 -1.70 15.22 15.59
N THR A 164 -1.03 14.07 15.53
CA THR A 164 -0.40 13.56 14.31
C THR A 164 -1.03 12.22 13.94
N ILE A 165 -1.42 12.05 12.69
CA ILE A 165 -1.85 10.76 12.16
C ILE A 165 -0.68 10.00 11.56
N VAL A 166 -0.58 8.71 11.88
CA VAL A 166 0.33 7.79 11.20
C VAL A 166 -0.43 7.02 10.12
N VAL A 167 0.04 7.10 8.89
CA VAL A 167 -0.52 6.34 7.75
C VAL A 167 0.51 5.34 7.27
N ILE A 168 0.13 4.06 7.22
CA ILE A 168 0.97 2.97 6.75
C ILE A 168 0.35 2.44 5.46
N ASN A 169 1.07 2.59 4.34
CA ASN A 169 0.75 2.00 3.04
C ASN A 169 1.56 0.72 2.86
N ILE A 170 0.92 -0.44 2.75
CA ILE A 170 1.61 -1.72 2.58
C ILE A 170 1.22 -2.44 1.30
N HIS A 171 2.21 -3.10 0.71
CA HIS A 171 1.99 -4.24 -0.16
C HIS A 171 2.74 -5.42 0.44
N ALA A 172 2.03 -6.37 1.03
CA ALA A 172 2.65 -7.42 1.84
C ALA A 172 3.14 -8.61 1.01
N ILE A 173 4.05 -9.42 1.60
CA ILE A 173 4.59 -10.67 1.02
C ILE A 173 3.46 -11.58 0.57
N ASN A 174 3.33 -11.84 -0.72
CA ASN A 174 2.35 -12.71 -1.33
C ASN A 174 2.76 -14.20 -1.23
N PHE A 175 3.94 -14.57 -1.73
CA PHE A 175 4.37 -15.97 -1.82
C PHE A 175 5.45 -16.30 -0.80
N THR A 176 5.15 -17.20 0.14
CA THR A 176 6.09 -17.72 1.13
C THR A 176 5.63 -19.09 1.63
N LEU A 177 6.58 -19.93 2.07
CA LEU A 177 6.25 -21.18 2.77
C LEU A 177 5.86 -20.83 4.22
N GLY A 178 4.62 -21.13 4.59
CA GLY A 178 4.07 -20.71 5.88
C GLY A 178 3.85 -19.20 5.98
N THR A 179 3.91 -18.64 7.18
CA THR A 179 3.67 -17.19 7.41
C THR A 179 4.83 -16.46 8.05
N HIS A 180 5.99 -17.11 8.28
CA HIS A 180 7.10 -16.54 9.05
C HIS A 180 7.60 -15.20 8.49
N LEU A 181 7.93 -15.14 7.18
CA LEU A 181 8.41 -13.90 6.56
C LEU A 181 7.32 -12.82 6.49
N PHE A 182 6.06 -13.22 6.32
CA PHE A 182 4.92 -12.30 6.36
C PHE A 182 4.73 -11.68 7.74
N GLU A 183 4.81 -12.49 8.81
CA GLU A 183 4.77 -12.02 10.19
C GLU A 183 6.00 -11.15 10.52
N GLN A 184 7.19 -11.51 10.04
CA GLN A 184 8.41 -10.71 10.23
C GLN A 184 8.27 -9.31 9.58
N GLN A 185 7.73 -9.23 8.36
CA GLN A 185 7.46 -7.95 7.70
C GLN A 185 6.55 -7.06 8.57
N LEU A 186 5.46 -7.62 9.09
CA LEU A 186 4.52 -6.89 9.94
C LEU A 186 5.14 -6.51 11.30
N ASN A 187 5.97 -7.37 11.90
CA ASN A 187 6.71 -7.08 13.13
C ASN A 187 7.68 -5.90 12.96
N ASN A 188 8.35 -5.80 11.81
CA ASN A 188 9.24 -4.68 11.54
C ASN A 188 8.47 -3.35 11.54
N ILE A 189 7.29 -3.32 10.91
CA ILE A 189 6.40 -2.14 10.93
C ILE A 189 5.93 -1.86 12.36
N PHE A 190 5.42 -2.88 13.05
CA PHE A 190 4.93 -2.79 14.43
C PHE A 190 5.96 -2.18 15.38
N SER A 191 7.22 -2.61 15.30
CA SER A 191 8.30 -2.13 16.16
C SER A 191 8.51 -0.62 16.12
N VAL A 192 8.18 0.01 14.98
CA VAL A 192 8.35 1.45 14.75
C VAL A 192 7.11 2.25 15.13
N VAL A 193 5.91 1.67 14.99
CA VAL A 193 4.65 2.41 15.22
C VAL A 193 4.00 2.12 16.57
N LYS A 194 4.45 1.09 17.31
CA LYS A 194 3.85 0.69 18.59
C LYS A 194 3.83 1.78 19.66
N SER A 195 4.77 2.72 19.63
CA SER A 195 4.85 3.83 20.58
C SER A 195 3.96 5.01 20.20
N HIS A 196 3.50 5.09 18.94
CA HIS A 196 2.64 6.17 18.47
C HIS A 196 1.33 6.18 19.25
N GLN A 197 0.92 7.37 19.71
CA GLN A 197 -0.37 7.61 20.34
C GLN A 197 -1.20 8.52 19.43
N GLY A 198 -2.48 8.21 19.27
CA GLY A 198 -3.41 8.95 18.42
C GLY A 198 -3.72 8.25 17.09
N PRO A 199 -4.35 9.01 16.16
CA PRO A 199 -4.92 8.47 14.93
C PRO A 199 -3.91 7.66 14.11
N MET A 200 -4.39 6.54 13.60
CA MET A 200 -3.60 5.67 12.73
C MET A 200 -4.49 5.06 11.65
N ILE A 201 -3.95 4.99 10.43
CA ILE A 201 -4.52 4.22 9.33
C ILE A 201 -3.44 3.25 8.85
N PHE A 202 -3.78 1.96 8.79
CA PHE A 202 -2.94 0.92 8.20
C PHE A 202 -3.70 0.28 7.04
N ALA A 203 -3.23 0.49 5.82
CA ALA A 203 -3.98 0.13 4.63
C ALA A 203 -3.11 -0.30 3.45
N GLY A 204 -3.72 -1.02 2.52
CA GLY A 204 -3.09 -1.48 1.30
C GLY A 204 -3.47 -2.92 0.98
N ASP A 205 -2.61 -3.58 0.20
CA ASP A 205 -2.77 -4.97 -0.20
C ASP A 205 -1.98 -5.86 0.77
N PHE A 206 -2.70 -6.52 1.68
CA PHE A 206 -2.11 -7.41 2.69
C PHE A 206 -1.85 -8.82 2.15
N ASN A 207 -2.26 -9.13 0.92
CA ASN A 207 -2.23 -10.47 0.36
C ASN A 207 -2.84 -11.51 1.34
N THR A 208 -3.93 -11.21 2.05
CA THR A 208 -4.56 -12.12 3.03
C THR A 208 -5.44 -13.18 2.37
N TRP A 209 -4.93 -13.82 1.32
CA TRP A 209 -5.63 -14.87 0.55
C TRP A 209 -5.90 -16.16 1.36
N SER A 210 -5.48 -16.24 2.63
CA SER A 210 -5.78 -17.34 3.54
C SER A 210 -6.15 -16.87 4.95
N THR A 211 -6.93 -17.69 5.66
CA THR A 211 -7.36 -17.42 7.05
C THR A 211 -6.18 -17.34 8.02
N ILE A 212 -5.11 -18.11 7.80
CA ILE A 212 -3.91 -18.09 8.64
C ILE A 212 -3.20 -16.73 8.51
N ARG A 213 -3.09 -16.19 7.29
CA ARG A 213 -2.52 -14.86 7.07
C ARG A 213 -3.40 -13.77 7.69
N GLN A 214 -4.72 -13.89 7.59
CA GLN A 214 -5.63 -12.98 8.27
C GLN A 214 -5.48 -13.04 9.80
N LYS A 215 -5.26 -14.23 10.39
CA LYS A 215 -4.98 -14.36 11.84
C LYS A 215 -3.70 -13.64 12.25
N VAL A 216 -2.64 -13.73 11.43
CA VAL A 216 -1.40 -12.97 11.67
C VAL A 216 -1.70 -11.47 11.66
N VAL A 217 -2.42 -10.96 10.65
CA VAL A 217 -2.82 -9.54 10.62
C VAL A 217 -3.62 -9.16 11.88
N ASN A 218 -4.62 -9.96 12.25
CA ASN A 218 -5.47 -9.69 13.40
C ASN A 218 -4.71 -9.56 14.73
N LYS A 219 -3.60 -10.32 14.90
CA LYS A 219 -2.70 -10.16 16.06
C LYS A 219 -2.11 -8.74 16.12
N PHE A 220 -1.60 -8.23 15.01
CA PHE A 220 -1.08 -6.85 14.93
C PHE A 220 -2.17 -5.81 15.15
N LEU A 221 -3.37 -6.03 14.60
CA LEU A 221 -4.49 -5.12 14.82
C LEU A 221 -4.85 -5.02 16.30
N HIS A 222 -4.89 -6.15 17.00
CA HIS A 222 -5.15 -6.19 18.43
C HIS A 222 -4.07 -5.42 19.22
N GLU A 223 -2.78 -5.68 18.95
CA GLU A 223 -1.67 -5.00 19.63
C GLU A 223 -1.65 -3.49 19.37
N LEU A 224 -2.04 -3.04 18.16
CA LEU A 224 -2.12 -1.63 17.79
C LEU A 224 -3.47 -0.97 18.12
N LYS A 225 -4.43 -1.73 18.64
CA LYS A 225 -5.83 -1.30 18.88
C LYS A 225 -6.53 -0.78 17.62
N LEU A 226 -6.20 -1.36 16.46
CA LEU A 226 -6.81 -1.02 15.19
C LEU A 226 -8.11 -1.81 14.98
N LYS A 227 -9.11 -1.15 14.41
CA LYS A 227 -10.37 -1.72 13.95
C LYS A 227 -10.30 -1.96 12.44
N SER A 228 -10.98 -2.99 11.97
CA SER A 228 -11.23 -3.19 10.53
C SER A 228 -12.28 -2.22 10.05
N LEU A 229 -12.05 -1.61 8.88
CA LEU A 229 -13.07 -0.81 8.20
C LEU A 229 -14.02 -1.73 7.45
N ASP A 230 -15.28 -1.73 7.87
CA ASP A 230 -16.37 -2.32 7.10
C ASP A 230 -16.77 -1.38 5.97
N LEU A 231 -17.08 -1.92 4.79
CA LEU A 231 -17.46 -1.14 3.61
C LEU A 231 -18.98 -1.15 3.43
N ASN A 232 -19.60 0.04 3.32
CA ASN A 232 -21.03 0.18 2.99
C ASN A 232 -21.37 -0.46 1.63
N ILE A 233 -20.46 -0.33 0.67
CA ILE A 233 -20.52 -1.00 -0.62
C ILE A 233 -19.21 -1.75 -0.80
N ASP A 234 -19.24 -3.08 -0.84
CA ASP A 234 -18.05 -3.90 -1.00
C ASP A 234 -18.03 -4.60 -2.37
N ARG A 235 -17.32 -4.00 -3.32
CA ARG A 235 -17.00 -4.66 -4.60
C ARG A 235 -15.56 -5.12 -4.68
N ARG A 236 -14.80 -5.21 -3.58
CA ARG A 236 -13.42 -5.71 -3.62
C ARG A 236 -13.37 -7.08 -4.28
N LYS A 237 -12.30 -7.35 -5.02
CA LYS A 237 -12.11 -8.69 -5.61
C LYS A 237 -11.64 -9.65 -4.53
N LYS A 238 -12.07 -10.91 -4.66
CA LYS A 238 -11.67 -11.99 -3.77
C LYS A 238 -10.68 -12.90 -4.47
N VAL A 239 -9.69 -13.37 -3.72
CA VAL A 239 -8.79 -14.45 -4.12
C VAL A 239 -8.95 -15.58 -3.10
N PHE A 240 -9.27 -16.79 -3.57
CA PHE A 240 -9.61 -17.93 -2.72
C PHE A 240 -10.68 -17.62 -1.66
N GLY A 241 -11.66 -16.78 -2.01
CA GLY A 241 -12.76 -16.38 -1.12
C GLY A 241 -12.42 -15.27 -0.12
N GLN A 242 -11.18 -14.77 -0.10
CA GLN A 242 -10.71 -13.73 0.83
C GLN A 242 -10.46 -12.40 0.12
N TYR A 243 -10.69 -11.29 0.82
CA TYR A 243 -10.29 -9.96 0.37
C TYR A 243 -8.81 -9.71 0.68
N LEU A 244 -8.08 -9.07 -0.23
CA LEU A 244 -6.65 -8.79 -0.07
C LEU A 244 -6.39 -7.35 0.39
N ASP A 245 -7.19 -6.42 -0.13
CA ASP A 245 -7.09 -5.00 0.18
C ASP A 245 -7.92 -4.64 1.41
N HIS A 246 -7.29 -3.96 2.37
CA HIS A 246 -7.94 -3.56 3.62
C HIS A 246 -7.56 -2.15 4.04
N ILE A 247 -8.44 -1.55 4.85
CA ILE A 247 -8.17 -0.35 5.64
C ILE A 247 -8.44 -0.70 7.10
N TYR A 248 -7.43 -0.53 7.94
CA TYR A 248 -7.54 -0.63 9.39
C TYR A 248 -7.29 0.74 10.00
N TYR A 249 -8.00 1.08 11.08
CA TYR A 249 -7.94 2.42 11.66
C TYR A 249 -8.15 2.44 13.17
N ARG A 250 -7.71 3.50 13.84
CA ARG A 250 -8.12 3.84 15.22
C ARG A 250 -8.18 5.36 15.39
N ASP A 251 -8.84 5.78 16.46
CA ASP A 251 -9.04 7.18 16.85
C ASP A 251 -9.60 8.07 15.73
N LEU A 252 -10.44 7.47 14.88
CA LEU A 252 -11.16 8.09 13.77
C LEU A 252 -12.58 7.51 13.72
N GLU A 253 -13.53 8.28 13.21
CA GLU A 253 -14.90 7.84 12.96
C GLU A 253 -15.10 7.65 11.44
N PRO A 254 -15.39 6.43 10.93
CA PRO A 254 -15.72 6.25 9.53
C PRO A 254 -17.10 6.82 9.23
N ILE A 255 -17.18 7.73 8.26
CA ILE A 255 -18.42 8.37 7.80
C ILE A 255 -18.95 7.71 6.52
N GLN A 256 -18.04 7.28 5.66
CA GLN A 256 -18.37 6.60 4.40
C GLN A 256 -17.23 5.66 4.03
N SER A 257 -17.56 4.47 3.54
CA SER A 257 -16.59 3.49 3.10
C SER A 257 -17.13 2.66 1.95
N THR A 258 -16.42 2.65 0.83
CA THR A 258 -16.89 1.98 -0.39
C THR A 258 -15.73 1.38 -1.17
N SER A 259 -15.95 0.24 -1.80
CA SER A 259 -15.14 -0.23 -2.92
C SER A 259 -16.04 -0.37 -4.14
N GLU A 260 -15.68 0.34 -5.20
CA GLU A 260 -16.43 0.39 -6.45
C GLU A 260 -15.76 -0.46 -7.52
N LYS A 261 -16.56 -1.00 -8.44
CA LYS A 261 -16.03 -1.81 -9.54
C LYS A 261 -15.24 -0.91 -10.50
N SER A 262 -14.00 -1.32 -10.79
CA SER A 262 -13.16 -0.70 -11.79
C SER A 262 -12.57 -1.77 -12.72
N ASN A 263 -12.40 -1.42 -14.00
CA ASN A 263 -11.63 -2.19 -14.98
C ASN A 263 -10.22 -1.61 -15.19
N ALA A 264 -9.85 -0.57 -14.44
CA ALA A 264 -8.56 0.12 -14.49
C ALA A 264 -7.43 -0.64 -13.76
N SER A 265 -7.76 -1.73 -13.07
CA SER A 265 -6.83 -2.62 -12.40
C SER A 265 -7.46 -4.01 -12.24
N ASP A 266 -6.65 -5.01 -11.93
CA ASP A 266 -7.14 -6.28 -11.42
C ASP A 266 -7.65 -6.18 -9.97
N HIS A 267 -7.44 -5.07 -9.28
CA HIS A 267 -8.06 -4.73 -7.99
C HIS A 267 -9.06 -3.58 -8.13
N ASN A 268 -10.06 -3.58 -7.25
CA ASN A 268 -11.02 -2.48 -7.13
C ASN A 268 -10.57 -1.53 -6.01
N PRO A 269 -10.54 -0.21 -6.23
CA PRO A 269 -10.10 0.73 -5.21
C PRO A 269 -11.05 0.75 -4.01
N ILE A 270 -10.52 1.07 -2.84
CA ILE A 270 -11.28 1.38 -1.64
C ILE A 270 -11.22 2.89 -1.45
N TYR A 271 -12.35 3.51 -1.13
CA TYR A 271 -12.48 4.90 -0.70
C TYR A 271 -13.05 4.91 0.71
N ALA A 272 -12.50 5.75 1.58
CA ALA A 272 -13.01 5.96 2.92
C ALA A 272 -12.96 7.44 3.29
N LYS A 273 -14.01 7.89 3.97
CA LYS A 273 -14.11 9.22 4.59
C LYS A 273 -14.11 9.02 6.10
N PHE A 274 -13.14 9.64 6.77
CA PHE A 274 -13.00 9.64 8.20
C PHE A 274 -13.25 11.03 8.76
N LYS A 275 -13.79 11.08 9.97
CA LYS A 275 -13.88 12.27 10.81
C LYS A 275 -12.94 12.10 12.00
N LEU A 276 -12.25 13.18 12.37
CA LEU A 276 -11.46 13.21 13.60
C LEU A 276 -12.39 13.12 14.81
N LEU A 277 -12.01 12.28 15.78
CA LEU A 277 -12.65 12.28 17.09
C LEU A 277 -12.28 13.58 17.80
N LYS A 278 -13.25 14.17 18.52
CA LYS A 278 -13.04 15.35 19.36
C LYS A 278 -12.23 15.00 20.59
#